data_AF-A0A8J7X0K2-F1
#
_entry.id   AF-A0A8J7X0K2-F1
#
_cell.length_a   1.000
_cell.length_b   1.000
_cell.length_c   1.000
_cell.angle_alpha   90.00
_cell.angle_beta   90.00
_cell.angle_gamma   90.00
#
_symmetry.space_group_name_H-M   'P 1'
#
loop_
_entity.id
_entity.type
_entity.pdbx_description
1 polymer ?
#
loop_
_entity_poly.entity_id
_entity_poly.type
_entity_poly.pdbx_seq_one_letter_code
_entity_poly.pdbx_strand_id
1 'polypeptide(L)'
;MASKKGVGSTRNGRDSNPKYLGVKIFGGQAVEAGNIIVRQRGTEFHPGAGVGIGRDHTLYALVDGKVDFAVKGANKRRTVSVVGAE
;
A
#
# COMPACT_ATOMS: atom_id res chain seq x y z
N MET A 1 -32.62 -12.94 48.46
CA MET A 1 -32.07 -12.04 47.42
C MET A 1 -30.82 -12.67 46.84
N ALA A 2 -30.94 -13.42 45.75
CA ALA A 2 -29.80 -14.05 45.07
C ALA A 2 -29.51 -13.26 43.79
N SER A 3 -28.54 -12.34 43.86
CA SER A 3 -28.03 -11.65 42.68
C SER A 3 -27.18 -12.61 41.87
N LYS A 4 -27.77 -13.27 40.87
CA LYS A 4 -26.94 -13.81 39.79
C LYS A 4 -26.45 -12.63 38.98
N LYS A 5 -25.19 -12.24 39.18
CA LYS A 5 -24.47 -11.32 38.30
C LYS A 5 -24.49 -11.98 36.92
N GLY A 6 -25.38 -11.53 36.04
CA GLY A 6 -25.45 -11.98 34.66
C GLY A 6 -24.14 -11.62 33.98
N VAL A 7 -23.18 -12.54 34.00
CA VAL A 7 -21.95 -12.42 33.21
C VAL A 7 -22.36 -12.66 31.76
N GLY A 8 -22.50 -11.57 31.01
CA GLY A 8 -22.61 -11.62 29.57
C GLY A 8 -21.31 -12.20 29.00
N SER A 9 -21.38 -13.40 28.44
CA SER A 9 -20.28 -13.97 27.66
C SER A 9 -20.06 -13.07 26.43
N THR A 10 -18.86 -12.52 26.29
CA THR A 10 -18.48 -11.77 25.09
C THR A 10 -18.15 -12.76 23.97
N ARG A 11 -18.85 -12.62 22.82
CA ARG A 11 -18.63 -13.43 21.61
C ARG A 11 -17.69 -12.77 20.61
N ASN A 12 -17.06 -11.67 21.00
CA ASN A 12 -16.22 -10.84 20.13
C ASN A 12 -14.75 -11.05 20.51
N GLY A 13 -14.05 -11.89 19.74
CA GLY A 13 -12.62 -12.19 19.94
C GLY A 13 -11.93 -12.74 18.70
N ARG A 14 -12.55 -12.56 17.52
CA ARG A 14 -11.98 -12.98 16.23
C ARG A 14 -11.34 -11.78 15.58
N ASP A 15 -10.08 -11.93 15.21
CA ASP A 15 -9.39 -11.01 14.32
C ASP A 15 -8.65 -11.80 13.25
N SER A 16 -8.43 -11.16 12.11
CA SER A 16 -7.70 -11.74 10.99
C SER A 16 -6.20 -11.44 11.11
N ASN A 17 -5.36 -12.34 10.59
CA ASN A 17 -3.93 -12.08 10.56
C ASN A 17 -3.60 -10.80 9.78
N PRO A 18 -2.60 -10.01 10.22
CA PRO A 18 -2.18 -8.80 9.52
C PRO A 18 -1.76 -9.12 8.08
N LYS A 19 -2.06 -8.21 7.16
CA LYS A 19 -1.77 -8.37 5.71
C LYS A 19 -0.53 -7.61 5.25
N TYR A 20 0.15 -6.90 6.16
CA TYR A 20 1.38 -6.16 5.91
C TYR A 20 1.32 -5.26 4.65
N LEU A 21 0.18 -4.57 4.49
CA LEU A 21 -0.02 -3.56 3.45
C LEU A 21 0.88 -2.33 3.70
N GLY A 22 0.86 -1.37 2.78
CA GLY A 22 1.58 -0.11 2.87
C GLY A 22 2.75 0.01 1.90
N VAL A 23 3.40 1.18 1.98
CA VAL A 23 4.58 1.54 1.21
C VAL A 23 5.78 0.70 1.66
N LYS A 24 6.57 0.24 0.70
CA LYS A 24 7.77 -0.58 0.90
C LYS A 24 9.04 0.20 0.57
N ILE A 25 8.97 1.06 -0.43
CA ILE A 25 10.06 1.94 -0.85
C ILE A 25 9.54 3.36 -0.91
N PHE A 26 10.23 4.27 -0.24
CA PHE A 26 9.84 5.67 -0.09
C PHE A 26 10.43 6.54 -1.20
N GLY A 27 9.91 7.76 -1.34
CA GLY A 27 10.40 8.74 -2.31
C GLY A 27 11.89 9.04 -2.12
N GLY A 28 12.62 9.14 -3.23
CA GLY A 28 14.06 9.37 -3.28
C GLY A 28 14.93 8.11 -3.13
N GLN A 29 14.36 6.97 -2.78
CA GLN A 29 15.10 5.71 -2.65
C GLN A 29 15.32 5.05 -4.03
N ALA A 30 16.47 4.40 -4.18
CA ALA A 30 16.81 3.64 -5.38
C ALA A 30 15.98 2.34 -5.45
N VAL A 31 15.63 1.94 -6.67
CA VAL A 31 14.89 0.71 -6.98
C VAL A 31 15.50 0.02 -8.17
N GLU A 32 15.38 -1.30 -8.16
CA GLU A 32 15.63 -2.16 -9.31
C GLU A 32 14.28 -2.57 -9.93
N ALA A 33 14.30 -2.93 -11.20
CA ALA A 33 13.16 -3.47 -11.91
C ALA A 33 12.64 -4.72 -11.19
N GLY A 34 11.32 -4.78 -10.97
CA GLY A 34 10.64 -5.82 -10.22
C GLY A 34 10.46 -5.53 -8.73
N ASN A 35 11.14 -4.52 -8.16
CA ASN A 35 10.95 -4.18 -6.75
C ASN A 35 9.53 -3.69 -6.47
N ILE A 36 8.95 -4.18 -5.36
CA ILE A 36 7.62 -3.76 -4.91
C ILE A 36 7.75 -2.41 -4.21
N ILE A 37 6.95 -1.44 -4.64
CA ILE A 37 6.93 -0.08 -4.08
C ILE A 37 5.79 0.07 -3.06
N VAL A 38 4.59 -0.42 -3.38
CA VAL A 38 3.40 -0.29 -2.51
C VAL A 38 2.54 -1.55 -2.59
N ARG A 39 2.14 -2.10 -1.43
CA ARG A 39 1.05 -3.09 -1.34
C ARG A 39 -0.21 -2.41 -0.82
N GLN A 40 -1.31 -2.50 -1.58
CA GLN A 40 -2.54 -1.77 -1.26
C GLN A 40 -3.80 -2.60 -1.51
N ARG A 41 -4.95 -2.05 -1.14
CA ARG A 41 -6.27 -2.57 -1.48
C ARG A 41 -7.00 -1.51 -2.30
N GLY A 42 -7.26 -1.82 -3.56
CA GLY A 42 -7.63 -0.80 -4.54
C GLY A 42 -6.44 0.12 -4.87
N THR A 43 -6.70 1.15 -5.67
CA THR A 43 -5.69 2.11 -6.11
C THR A 43 -5.74 3.37 -5.26
N GLU A 44 -5.12 3.32 -4.07
CA GLU A 44 -4.88 4.52 -3.27
C GLU A 44 -3.77 5.37 -3.92
N PHE A 45 -2.72 4.68 -4.35
CA PHE A 45 -1.67 5.19 -5.21
C PHE A 45 -1.86 4.65 -6.63
N HIS A 46 -1.72 5.54 -7.61
CA HIS A 46 -1.83 5.21 -9.02
C HIS A 46 -0.44 4.99 -9.65
N PRO A 47 -0.30 4.07 -10.61
CA PRO A 47 0.93 3.90 -11.36
C PRO A 47 1.19 5.13 -12.24
N GLY A 48 2.43 5.61 -12.20
CA GLY A 48 2.99 6.64 -13.08
C GLY A 48 4.02 6.04 -14.05
N ALA A 49 4.95 6.87 -14.51
CA ALA A 49 6.03 6.42 -15.39
C ALA A 49 6.92 5.37 -14.71
N GLY A 50 7.29 4.31 -15.43
CA GLY A 50 8.20 3.26 -14.93
C GLY A 50 7.62 2.38 -13.82
N VAL A 51 6.30 2.41 -13.58
CA VAL A 51 5.63 1.63 -12.53
C VAL A 51 4.50 0.78 -13.13
N GLY A 52 4.49 -0.51 -12.81
CA GLY A 52 3.43 -1.45 -13.16
C GLY A 52 2.43 -1.63 -12.02
N ILE A 53 1.25 -2.16 -12.35
CA ILE A 53 0.21 -2.54 -11.37
C ILE A 53 -0.10 -4.04 -11.47
N GLY A 54 -0.08 -4.73 -10.34
CA GLY A 54 -0.42 -6.14 -10.23
C GLY A 54 -1.93 -6.38 -10.10
N ARG A 55 -2.35 -7.64 -10.17
CA ARG A 55 -3.77 -8.05 -10.02
C ARG A 55 -4.39 -7.59 -8.69
N ASP A 56 -3.62 -7.57 -7.62
CA ASP A 56 -4.05 -7.12 -6.29
C ASP A 56 -3.83 -5.61 -6.05
N HIS A 57 -3.56 -4.85 -7.12
CA HIS A 57 -3.21 -3.44 -7.14
C HIS A 57 -1.85 -3.09 -6.51
N THR A 58 -0.99 -4.08 -6.28
CA THR A 58 0.41 -3.83 -5.88
C THR A 58 1.14 -3.04 -6.96
N LEU A 59 1.88 -2.00 -6.56
CA LEU A 59 2.73 -1.21 -7.45
C LEU A 59 4.16 -1.74 -7.39
N TYR A 60 4.78 -1.93 -8.56
CA TYR A 60 6.15 -2.41 -8.71
C TYR A 60 6.91 -1.64 -9.78
N ALA A 61 8.23 -1.54 -9.63
CA ALA A 61 9.11 -0.87 -10.59
C ALA A 61 9.25 -1.70 -11.87
N LEU A 62 9.18 -1.07 -13.03
CA LEU A 62 9.44 -1.69 -14.34
C LEU A 62 10.88 -1.44 -14.82
N VAL A 63 11.52 -0.41 -14.28
CA VAL A 63 12.87 0.04 -14.62
C VAL A 63 13.62 0.38 -13.35
N ASP A 64 14.95 0.37 -13.44
CA ASP A 64 15.82 0.84 -12.36
C ASP A 64 15.77 2.37 -12.27
N GLY A 65 15.93 2.90 -11.06
CA GLY A 65 15.93 4.35 -10.85
C GLY A 65 15.60 4.74 -9.42
N LYS A 66 14.95 5.88 -9.23
CA LYS A 66 14.50 6.38 -7.92
C LYS A 66 13.00 6.56 -7.89
N VAL A 67 12.36 6.23 -6.77
CA VAL A 67 10.92 6.43 -6.58
C VAL A 67 10.60 7.90 -6.39
N ASP A 68 9.59 8.40 -7.08
CA ASP A 68 9.00 9.72 -6.89
C ASP A 68 7.51 9.59 -6.59
N PHE A 69 7.07 10.30 -5.55
CA PHE A 69 5.66 10.39 -5.16
C PHE A 69 5.15 11.79 -5.43
N ALA A 70 4.10 11.89 -6.25
CA ALA A 70 3.54 13.17 -6.64
C ALA A 70 2.02 13.14 -6.60
N VAL A 71 1.42 14.28 -6.26
CA VAL A 71 -0.03 14.49 -6.37
C VAL A 71 -0.31 15.18 -7.70
N LYS A 72 -1.03 14.52 -8.62
CA LYS A 72 -1.24 14.99 -9.99
C LYS A 72 -2.73 15.05 -10.34
N GLY A 73 -3.04 15.91 -11.33
CA GLY A 73 -4.36 16.03 -11.96
C GLY A 73 -5.40 16.81 -11.15
N ALA A 74 -6.54 17.11 -11.79
CA ALA A 74 -7.64 17.88 -11.19
C ALA A 74 -8.22 17.20 -9.93
N ASN A 75 -8.20 15.86 -9.91
CA ASN A 75 -8.69 15.06 -8.78
C ASN A 75 -7.64 14.81 -7.69
N LYS A 76 -6.47 15.48 -7.74
CA LYS A 76 -5.39 15.37 -6.75
C LYS A 76 -5.02 13.91 -6.43
N ARG A 77 -4.84 13.10 -7.47
CA ARG A 77 -4.51 11.67 -7.32
C ARG A 77 -3.05 11.50 -6.95
N ARG A 78 -2.78 10.69 -5.92
CA ARG A 78 -1.43 10.28 -5.54
C ARG A 78 -0.90 9.29 -6.58
N THR A 79 0.20 9.64 -7.21
CA THR A 79 0.83 8.88 -8.30
C THR A 79 2.26 8.54 -7.93
N VAL A 80 2.69 7.33 -8.27
CA VAL A 80 4.03 6.82 -8.01
C VAL A 80 4.74 6.62 -9.33
N SER A 81 5.90 7.23 -9.51
CA SER A 81 6.75 7.07 -10.70
C SER A 81 8.14 6.62 -10.29
N VAL A 82 8.83 5.92 -11.21
CA VAL A 82 10.27 5.70 -11.13
C VAL A 82 10.91 6.63 -12.14
N VAL A 83 11.77 7.51 -11.65
CA VAL A 83 12.59 8.41 -12.46
C VAL A 83 13.93 7.72 -12.66
N GLY A 84 14.35 7.54 -13.92
CA GLY A 84 15.63 6.92 -14.24
C GLY A 84 16.77 7.62 -13.50
N ALA A 85 17.63 6.83 -12.86
CA ALA A 85 18.89 7.33 -12.35
C ALA A 85 19.86 7.40 -13.55
N GLU A 86 20.23 8.61 -13.94
CA GLU A 86 21.42 8.83 -14.77
C GLU A 86 22.68 8.41 -14.00
#